data_AF-A0A6A7C8N8-F1
#
_entry.id   AF-A0A6A7C8N8-F1
#
_cell.length_a   1.000
_cell.length_b   1.000
_cell.length_c   1.000
_cell.angle_alpha   90.00
_cell.angle_beta   90.00
_cell.angle_gamma   90.00
#
_symmetry.space_group_name_H-M   'P 1'
#
loop_
_entity.id
_entity.type
_entity.pdbx_description
1 polymer ?
#
loop_
_entity_poly.entity_id
_entity_poly.type
_entity_poly.pdbx_seq_one_letter_code
_entity_poly.pdbx_strand_id
1 'polypeptide(L)'
;MALNDCPLPDVARALELYIRPRHEVTNIRNALHAHLRDHVCEQDAPLTSVNLDFDHKQAKNPLLLSPSGLTGVRKAYVEALRAHAAAWTEYESMKRGLNQLGTSNEMSARPKTMASDFFPLLKQRERRRKLRILERAIPQINAEGERVVSQRPEDAVDHKVGPLPLPPSNEALHGVPTDVEEQIFQLKRAILTCQKHKDTTKTTVPDELSALQQAHMLLTEWIEDQLSIIGAGEADDPSSNVMPGETLDISHVEAMYERYVAIRQRLIDTVNRTSPPDISREYQTPGPERPTSATDRVAVDAEAVLPYLSRLGAAKRREETAERQRSQLRQVMENGQSDNGRLVARLVDESHLVEPSTMKIDEWATAARERERTTETMVRQQLQTGQAFITQADNLLEERAHINIVLN
;
A
#
# COMPACT_ATOMS: atom_id res chain seq x y z
N MET A 1 43.09 -24.99 31.19
CA MET A 1 42.37 -26.16 31.74
C MET A 1 41.87 -26.93 30.56
N ALA A 2 42.55 -28.03 30.25
CA ALA A 2 42.17 -28.90 29.16
C ALA A 2 40.87 -29.63 29.53
N LEU A 3 40.09 -30.02 28.52
CA LEU A 3 38.79 -30.71 28.66
C LEU A 3 38.83 -32.02 29.48
N ASN A 4 40.02 -32.49 29.85
CA ASN A 4 40.25 -33.79 30.49
C ASN A 4 40.11 -33.77 32.02
N ASP A 5 39.94 -32.62 32.66
CA ASP A 5 39.84 -32.49 34.13
C ASP A 5 38.39 -32.28 34.63
N CYS A 6 37.37 -32.47 33.77
CA CYS A 6 35.97 -32.27 34.17
C CYS A 6 35.33 -33.56 34.73
N PRO A 7 34.65 -33.51 35.89
CA PRO A 7 34.06 -34.69 36.52
C PRO A 7 32.85 -35.28 35.77
N LEU A 8 32.33 -34.58 34.74
CA LEU A 8 31.23 -35.05 33.87
C LEU A 8 31.55 -34.79 32.37
N PRO A 9 32.04 -35.79 31.63
CA PRO A 9 32.48 -35.62 30.23
C PRO A 9 31.34 -35.41 29.23
N ASP A 10 30.12 -35.86 29.54
CA ASP A 10 28.95 -35.69 28.65
C ASP A 10 28.44 -34.24 28.64
N VAL A 11 28.46 -33.59 29.81
CA VAL A 11 28.12 -32.17 29.93
C VAL A 11 29.22 -31.30 29.30
N ALA A 12 30.48 -31.68 29.45
CA ALA A 12 31.60 -30.98 28.82
C ALA A 12 31.50 -31.02 27.28
N ARG A 13 31.12 -32.17 26.70
CA ARG A 13 30.87 -32.30 25.24
C ARG A 13 29.67 -31.47 24.76
N ALA A 14 28.58 -31.45 25.52
CA ALA A 14 27.41 -30.63 25.18
C ALA A 14 27.72 -29.11 25.25
N LEU A 15 28.60 -28.71 26.17
CA LEU A 15 29.01 -27.32 26.35
C LEU A 15 30.22 -26.93 25.49
N GLU A 16 30.89 -27.86 24.82
CA GLU A 16 32.09 -27.61 24.00
C GLU A 16 31.82 -26.60 22.87
N LEU A 17 30.61 -26.64 22.29
CA LEU A 17 30.17 -25.68 21.27
C LEU A 17 30.03 -24.24 21.82
N TYR A 18 29.85 -24.10 23.13
CA TYR A 18 29.60 -22.83 23.82
C TYR A 18 30.79 -22.35 24.67
N ILE A 19 31.70 -23.26 25.04
CA ILE A 19 32.90 -22.97 25.83
C ILE A 19 34.06 -22.68 24.87
N ARG A 20 34.27 -21.40 24.59
CA ARG A 20 35.43 -20.94 23.83
C ARG A 20 36.70 -21.05 24.68
N PRO A 21 37.86 -21.38 24.08
CA PRO A 21 39.10 -21.46 24.82
C PRO A 21 39.51 -20.09 25.36
N ARG A 22 40.15 -20.06 26.54
CA ARG A 22 40.44 -18.80 27.27
C ARG A 22 41.17 -17.76 26.42
N HIS A 23 42.04 -18.20 25.50
CA HIS A 23 42.80 -17.31 24.62
C HIS A 23 41.91 -16.61 23.57
N GLU A 24 40.93 -17.31 23.00
CA GLU A 24 39.92 -16.72 22.10
C GLU A 24 39.06 -15.71 22.86
N VAL A 25 38.62 -16.06 24.07
CA VAL A 25 37.82 -15.14 24.90
C VAL A 25 38.62 -13.88 25.26
N THR A 26 39.91 -14.01 25.59
CA THR A 26 40.77 -12.84 25.82
C THR A 26 41.00 -12.02 24.55
N ASN A 27 41.15 -12.66 23.39
CA ASN A 27 41.28 -11.95 22.11
C ASN A 27 40.01 -11.19 21.75
N ILE A 28 38.83 -11.81 21.89
CA ILE A 28 37.53 -11.17 21.68
C ILE A 28 37.35 -10.01 22.66
N ARG A 29 37.68 -10.20 23.94
CA ARG A 29 37.60 -9.12 24.95
C ARG A 29 38.51 -7.96 24.58
N ASN A 30 39.74 -8.24 24.15
CA ASN A 30 40.70 -7.20 23.77
C ASN A 30 40.26 -6.47 22.49
N ALA A 31 39.71 -7.20 21.51
CA ALA A 31 39.17 -6.62 20.27
C ALA A 31 37.94 -5.73 20.54
N LEU A 32 37.01 -6.20 21.37
CA LEU A 32 35.86 -5.40 21.81
C LEU A 32 36.29 -4.18 22.63
N HIS A 33 37.30 -4.34 23.50
CA HIS A 33 37.84 -3.26 24.28
C HIS A 33 38.53 -2.19 23.41
N ALA A 34 39.23 -2.60 22.35
CA ALA A 34 39.78 -1.68 21.35
C ALA A 34 38.67 -0.96 20.60
N HIS A 35 37.67 -1.68 20.09
CA HIS A 35 36.52 -1.11 19.38
C HIS A 35 35.73 -0.11 20.25
N LEU A 36 35.45 -0.46 21.51
CA LEU A 36 34.74 0.44 22.43
C LEU A 36 35.59 1.67 22.78
N ARG A 37 36.91 1.52 22.92
CA ARG A 37 37.81 2.66 23.14
C ARG A 37 37.76 3.63 21.95
N ASP A 38 37.79 3.12 20.73
CA ASP A 38 37.75 3.93 19.51
C ASP A 38 36.41 4.65 19.32
N HIS A 39 35.29 4.05 19.77
CA HIS A 39 33.94 4.58 19.54
C HIS A 39 33.34 5.38 20.71
N VAL A 40 33.84 5.22 21.94
CA VAL A 40 33.22 5.81 23.15
C VAL A 40 34.13 6.82 23.84
N CYS A 41 35.46 6.70 23.76
CA CYS A 41 36.36 7.58 24.49
C CYS A 41 37.01 8.66 23.60
N GLU A 42 36.71 9.93 23.86
CA GLU A 42 37.59 11.04 23.48
C GLU A 42 38.87 10.96 24.34
N GLN A 43 39.94 10.39 23.76
CA GLN A 43 41.34 10.40 24.22
C GLN A 43 41.62 9.94 25.69
N ASP A 44 42.21 8.75 25.82
CA ASP A 44 42.95 8.20 26.98
C ASP A 44 42.28 8.07 28.36
N ALA A 45 40.95 8.19 28.45
CA ALA A 45 40.23 7.82 29.68
C ALA A 45 40.04 6.28 29.81
N PRO A 46 40.21 5.70 31.02
CA PRO A 46 39.91 4.28 31.25
C PRO A 46 38.41 3.99 31.13
N LEU A 47 38.06 2.91 30.42
CA LEU A 47 36.69 2.42 30.26
C LEU A 47 36.12 2.01 31.62
N THR A 48 35.38 2.92 32.24
CA THR A 48 34.66 2.69 33.50
C THR A 48 33.18 2.48 33.17
N SER A 49 32.45 1.69 33.95
CA SER A 49 31.01 1.42 33.73
C SER A 49 30.16 2.69 33.59
N VAL A 50 30.60 3.79 34.20
CA VAL A 50 29.98 5.12 34.13
C VAL A 50 30.14 5.79 32.75
N ASN A 51 31.20 5.48 32.00
CA ASN A 51 31.43 6.02 30.66
C ASN A 51 30.63 5.28 29.57
N LEU A 52 30.05 4.11 29.88
CA LEU A 52 29.14 3.39 28.98
C LEU A 52 27.71 3.94 29.04
N ASP A 53 27.37 4.69 30.08
CA ASP A 53 26.09 5.37 30.28
C ASP A 53 26.03 6.74 29.57
N PHE A 54 26.85 6.92 28.52
CA PHE A 54 26.99 8.19 27.82
C PHE A 54 25.68 8.57 27.12
N ASP A 55 24.99 9.61 27.63
CA ASP A 55 23.85 10.24 26.97
C ASP A 55 24.32 10.68 25.56
N HIS A 56 23.62 10.20 24.53
CA HIS A 56 24.00 10.25 23.11
C HIS A 56 24.20 11.67 22.54
N LYS A 57 24.06 12.70 23.38
CA LYS A 57 24.07 14.12 23.07
C LYS A 57 25.47 14.75 23.03
N GLN A 58 26.51 14.07 23.53
CA GLN A 58 27.87 14.65 23.63
C GLN A 58 28.96 13.92 22.84
N ALA A 59 28.64 12.95 22.00
CA ALA A 59 29.63 12.40 21.07
C ALA A 59 29.95 13.44 19.98
N LYS A 60 31.09 14.13 20.07
CA LYS A 60 31.48 15.18 19.09
C LYS A 60 31.87 14.62 17.72
N ASN A 61 31.92 13.30 17.56
CA ASN A 61 32.12 12.63 16.27
C ASN A 61 30.91 11.76 15.88
N PRO A 62 29.84 12.35 15.33
CA PRO A 62 28.76 11.58 14.71
C PRO A 62 29.20 10.83 13.43
N LEU A 63 30.43 11.08 12.95
CA LEU A 63 30.97 10.49 11.71
C LEU A 63 31.45 9.03 11.84
N LEU A 64 31.56 8.47 13.04
CA LEU A 64 32.05 7.10 13.25
C LEU A 64 31.04 6.14 13.89
N LEU A 65 29.79 6.57 14.13
CA LEU A 65 28.65 5.67 14.32
C LEU A 65 27.99 5.32 12.98
N SER A 66 28.79 5.12 11.94
CA SER A 66 28.38 4.22 10.87
C SER A 66 28.99 2.86 11.16
N PRO A 67 28.38 1.98 11.98
CA PRO A 67 28.60 0.57 11.81
C PRO A 67 28.39 0.29 10.33
N SER A 68 29.47 -0.04 9.64
CA SER A 68 29.51 -0.35 8.22
C SER A 68 28.64 -1.56 7.84
N GLY A 69 27.91 -2.14 8.80
CA GLY A 69 26.89 -3.18 8.63
C GLY A 69 25.44 -2.75 8.87
N LEU A 70 25.13 -1.46 9.12
CA LEU A 70 23.73 -1.01 9.20
C LEU A 70 23.19 -0.72 7.79
N THR A 71 22.46 -1.68 7.23
CA THR A 71 21.78 -1.55 5.94
C THR A 71 20.26 -1.31 6.14
N GLY A 72 19.62 -0.77 5.11
CA GLY A 72 18.15 -0.65 5.04
C GLY A 72 17.51 0.32 6.06
N VAL A 73 16.35 -0.09 6.58
CA VAL A 73 15.44 0.74 7.39
C VAL A 73 16.08 1.26 8.67
N ARG A 74 16.95 0.47 9.31
CA ARG A 74 17.62 0.87 10.55
C ARG A 74 18.60 2.03 10.32
N LYS A 75 19.25 2.08 9.15
CA LYS A 75 20.09 3.23 8.75
C LYS A 75 19.23 4.48 8.58
N ALA A 76 18.11 4.36 7.87
CA ALA A 76 17.16 5.46 7.67
C ALA A 76 16.57 5.96 9.00
N TYR A 77 16.27 5.05 9.95
CA TYR A 77 15.79 5.42 11.28
C TYR A 77 16.84 6.15 12.10
N VAL A 78 18.09 5.67 12.11
CA VAL A 78 19.19 6.35 12.81
C VAL A 78 19.48 7.72 12.17
N GLU A 79 19.40 7.82 10.85
CA GLU A 79 19.52 9.09 10.11
C GLU A 79 18.36 10.05 10.45
N ALA A 80 17.12 9.55 10.51
CA ALA A 80 15.96 10.34 10.92
C ALA A 80 16.06 10.82 12.37
N LEU A 81 16.55 9.98 13.30
CA LEU A 81 16.81 10.40 14.68
C LEU A 81 17.89 11.47 14.77
N ARG A 82 18.96 11.37 13.97
CA ARG A 82 20.00 12.41 13.90
C ARG A 82 19.44 13.72 13.34
N ALA A 83 18.67 13.65 12.26
CA ALA A 83 18.02 14.81 11.66
C ALA A 83 17.04 15.46 12.64
N HIS A 84 16.25 14.66 13.37
CA HIS A 84 15.35 15.15 14.40
C HIS A 84 16.10 15.81 15.55
N ALA A 85 17.19 15.20 16.05
CA ALA A 85 18.02 15.80 17.09
C ALA A 85 18.63 17.13 16.63
N ALA A 86 19.15 17.19 15.39
CA ALA A 86 19.66 18.42 14.80
C ALA A 86 18.56 19.50 14.71
N ALA A 87 17.41 19.16 14.15
CA ALA A 87 16.26 20.07 14.06
C ALA A 87 15.80 20.57 15.43
N TRP A 88 15.84 19.72 16.45
CA TRP A 88 15.48 20.09 17.82
C TRP A 88 16.49 21.08 18.42
N THR A 89 17.79 20.88 18.17
CA THR A 89 18.81 21.85 18.59
C THR A 89 18.69 23.18 17.87
N GLU A 90 18.35 23.17 16.58
CA GLU A 90 18.08 24.39 15.81
C GLU A 90 16.85 25.12 16.33
N TYR A 91 15.76 24.40 16.57
CA TYR A 91 14.53 24.94 17.16
C TYR A 91 14.80 25.58 18.53
N GLU A 92 15.50 24.88 19.42
CA GLU A 92 15.85 25.43 20.74
C GLU A 92 16.84 26.60 20.64
N SER A 93 17.70 26.66 19.62
CA SER A 93 18.54 27.84 19.36
C SER A 93 17.73 29.04 18.86
N MET A 94 16.80 28.83 17.92
CA MET A 94 15.88 29.86 17.43
C MET A 94 14.95 30.37 18.53
N LYS A 95 14.42 29.47 19.36
CA LYS A 95 13.59 29.80 20.52
C LYS A 95 14.36 30.63 21.55
N ARG A 96 15.62 30.27 21.84
CA ARG A 96 16.51 31.10 22.67
C ARG A 96 16.76 32.47 22.05
N GLY A 97 16.97 32.55 20.73
CA GLY A 97 17.10 33.82 20.01
C GLY A 97 15.85 34.69 20.11
N LEU A 98 14.66 34.12 19.91
CA LEU A 98 13.37 34.81 20.07
C LEU A 98 13.16 35.32 21.48
N ASN A 99 13.49 34.51 22.50
CA ASN A 99 13.37 34.92 23.89
C ASN A 99 14.34 36.07 24.22
N GLN A 100 15.56 36.07 23.67
CA GLN A 100 16.52 37.17 23.85
C GLN A 100 16.04 38.46 23.17
N LEU A 101 15.45 38.38 21.98
CA LEU A 101 14.82 39.54 21.33
C LEU A 101 13.58 40.02 22.10
N GLY A 102 12.81 39.10 22.67
CA GLY A 102 11.66 39.41 23.52
C GLY A 102 12.07 40.16 24.80
N THR A 103 13.12 39.71 25.47
CA THR A 103 13.65 40.36 26.69
C THR A 103 14.38 41.67 26.38
N SER A 104 15.05 41.80 25.22
CA SER A 104 15.68 43.05 24.81
C SER A 104 14.66 44.14 24.47
N ASN A 105 13.40 43.78 24.22
CA ASN A 105 12.32 44.72 23.93
C ASN A 105 11.60 45.25 25.18
N GLU A 106 11.98 44.81 26.39
CA GLU A 106 11.40 45.30 27.66
C GLU A 106 12.04 46.61 28.17
N MET A 107 13.11 47.12 27.54
CA MET A 107 13.68 48.43 27.88
C MET A 107 13.09 49.62 27.10
N SER A 108 12.07 49.41 26.27
CA SER A 108 11.33 50.52 25.65
C SER A 108 9.84 50.38 25.93
N ALA A 109 9.37 51.12 26.93
CA ALA A 109 7.95 51.37 27.14
C ALA A 109 7.35 52.02 25.88
N ARG A 110 6.84 51.20 24.96
CA ARG A 110 6.00 51.64 23.84
C ARG A 110 4.60 51.04 24.01
N PRO A 111 3.54 51.80 23.71
CA PRO A 111 2.19 51.41 24.06
C PRO A 111 1.73 50.25 23.16
N LYS A 112 1.11 49.25 23.79
CA LYS A 112 0.54 48.03 23.16
C LYS A 112 -0.51 48.31 22.07
N THR A 113 -0.87 49.57 21.83
CA THR A 113 -1.83 50.01 20.82
C THR A 113 -1.29 49.89 19.39
N MET A 114 0.00 50.16 19.17
CA MET A 114 0.59 50.13 17.83
C MET A 114 0.59 48.70 17.22
N ALA A 115 0.84 47.67 18.02
CA ALA A 115 0.84 46.27 17.55
C ALA A 115 -0.54 45.84 17.05
N SER A 116 -1.61 46.28 17.73
CA SER A 116 -3.00 46.04 17.32
C SER A 116 -3.32 46.70 15.97
N ASP A 117 -2.74 47.87 15.69
CA ASP A 117 -2.93 48.59 14.43
C ASP A 117 -2.10 48.01 13.26
N PHE A 118 -1.04 47.25 13.55
CA PHE A 118 -0.21 46.60 12.51
C PHE A 118 -0.82 45.31 11.95
N PHE A 119 -1.60 44.56 12.73
CA PHE A 119 -2.31 43.37 12.26
C PHE A 119 -3.27 43.63 11.09
N PRO A 120 -4.16 44.64 11.12
CA PRO A 120 -5.02 44.94 9.98
C PRO A 120 -4.20 45.40 8.76
N LEU A 121 -3.11 46.14 8.95
CA LEU A 121 -2.21 46.53 7.86
C LEU A 121 -1.49 45.33 7.23
N LEU A 122 -1.07 44.35 8.03
CA LEU A 122 -0.48 43.10 7.52
C LEU A 122 -1.50 42.28 6.75
N LYS A 123 -2.72 42.13 7.27
CA LYS A 123 -3.82 41.44 6.59
C LYS A 123 -4.19 42.13 5.27
N GLN A 124 -4.19 43.46 5.25
CA GLN A 124 -4.42 44.26 4.05
C GLN A 124 -3.27 44.09 3.04
N ARG A 125 -2.02 44.03 3.49
CA ARG A 125 -0.85 43.79 2.63
C ARG A 125 -0.86 42.38 2.03
N GLU A 126 -1.28 41.39 2.81
CA GLU A 126 -1.47 40.01 2.35
C GLU A 126 -2.60 39.93 1.31
N ARG A 127 -3.76 40.56 1.59
CA ARG A 127 -4.87 40.63 0.63
C ARG A 127 -4.45 41.32 -0.66
N ARG A 128 -3.65 42.39 -0.59
CA ARG A 128 -3.08 43.07 -1.76
C ARG A 128 -2.10 42.18 -2.54
N ARG A 129 -1.30 41.35 -1.87
CA ARG A 129 -0.43 40.37 -2.54
C ARG A 129 -1.26 39.32 -3.29
N LYS A 130 -2.29 38.76 -2.64
CA LYS A 130 -3.20 37.78 -3.27
C LYS A 130 -3.92 38.39 -4.48
N LEU A 131 -4.42 39.63 -4.35
CA LEU A 131 -5.04 40.35 -5.46
C LEU A 131 -4.08 40.60 -6.62
N ARG A 132 -2.81 40.95 -6.38
CA ARG A 132 -1.81 41.10 -7.46
C ARG A 132 -1.49 39.80 -8.18
N ILE A 133 -1.54 38.67 -7.47
CA ILE A 133 -1.38 37.35 -8.09
C ILE A 133 -2.57 37.06 -9.01
N LEU A 134 -3.80 37.32 -8.54
CA LEU A 134 -5.00 37.18 -9.36
C LEU A 134 -5.00 38.15 -10.56
N GLU A 135 -4.60 39.40 -10.36
CA GLU A 135 -4.46 40.42 -11.41
C GLU A 135 -3.43 40.00 -12.48
N ARG A 136 -2.39 39.25 -12.09
CA ARG A 136 -1.42 38.67 -13.02
C ARG A 136 -1.92 37.38 -13.68
N ALA A 137 -2.70 36.55 -12.97
CA ALA A 137 -3.21 35.28 -13.47
C ALA A 137 -4.36 35.45 -14.47
N ILE A 138 -5.25 36.43 -14.27
CA ILE A 138 -6.38 36.71 -15.18
C ILE A 138 -5.93 36.97 -16.63
N PRO A 139 -4.96 37.84 -16.93
CA PRO A 139 -4.51 38.04 -18.30
C PRO A 139 -3.76 36.82 -18.86
N GLN A 140 -3.14 35.99 -18.02
CA GLN A 140 -2.52 34.73 -18.46
C GLN A 140 -3.59 33.71 -18.87
N ILE A 141 -4.63 33.55 -18.04
CA ILE A 141 -5.76 32.65 -18.32
C ILE A 141 -6.55 33.16 -19.53
N ASN A 142 -6.74 34.48 -19.68
CA ASN A 142 -7.41 35.04 -20.85
C ASN A 142 -6.55 34.88 -22.12
N ALA A 143 -5.22 35.05 -22.05
CA ALA A 143 -4.35 34.81 -23.20
C ALA A 143 -4.30 33.32 -23.60
N GLU A 144 -4.34 32.40 -22.65
CA GLU A 144 -4.44 30.96 -22.90
C GLU A 144 -5.84 30.56 -23.38
N GLY A 145 -6.89 31.17 -22.83
CA GLY A 145 -8.28 30.99 -23.24
C GLY A 145 -8.54 31.53 -24.64
N GLU A 146 -8.03 32.71 -24.99
CA GLU A 146 -8.09 33.26 -26.35
C GLU A 146 -7.31 32.41 -27.36
N ARG A 147 -6.20 31.78 -26.94
CA ARG A 147 -5.50 30.79 -27.78
C ARG A 147 -6.33 29.52 -28.02
N VAL A 148 -7.07 29.06 -27.01
CA VAL A 148 -7.97 27.89 -27.14
C VAL A 148 -9.25 28.22 -27.92
N VAL A 149 -9.74 29.46 -27.87
CA VAL A 149 -10.92 29.91 -28.64
C VAL A 149 -10.57 30.28 -30.08
N SER A 150 -9.34 30.78 -30.33
CA SER A 150 -8.87 31.13 -31.68
C SER A 150 -8.37 29.91 -32.47
N GLN A 151 -8.00 28.83 -31.79
CA GLN A 151 -7.74 27.53 -32.43
C GLN A 151 -9.07 26.79 -32.53
N ARG A 152 -9.45 26.37 -33.75
CA ARG A 152 -10.59 25.46 -33.87
C ARG A 152 -10.29 24.22 -33.03
N PRO A 153 -11.28 23.67 -32.29
CA PRO A 153 -11.04 22.49 -31.46
C PRO A 153 -10.51 21.29 -32.26
N GLU A 154 -10.75 21.27 -33.58
CA GLU A 154 -10.18 20.31 -34.53
C GLU A 154 -8.65 20.46 -34.68
N ASP A 155 -8.14 21.69 -34.82
CA ASP A 155 -6.69 21.96 -34.95
C ASP A 155 -5.92 21.70 -33.65
N ALA A 156 -6.57 21.91 -32.50
CA ALA A 156 -6.01 21.61 -31.18
C ALA A 156 -5.90 20.09 -30.90
N VAL A 157 -6.79 19.30 -31.50
CA VAL A 157 -6.75 17.83 -31.47
C VAL A 157 -5.68 17.32 -32.43
N ASP A 158 -5.56 17.88 -33.63
CA ASP A 158 -4.53 17.51 -34.61
C ASP A 158 -3.10 17.78 -34.11
N HIS A 159 -2.88 18.87 -33.37
CA HIS A 159 -1.57 19.17 -32.77
C HIS A 159 -1.19 18.29 -31.58
N LYS A 160 -2.17 17.71 -30.85
CA LYS A 160 -1.91 16.85 -29.69
C LYS A 160 -1.99 15.36 -29.98
N VAL A 161 -2.72 14.96 -31.02
CA VAL A 161 -3.00 13.55 -31.35
C VAL A 161 -2.32 13.12 -32.66
N GLY A 162 -1.86 14.07 -33.49
CA GLY A 162 -1.37 13.77 -34.84
C GLY A 162 -2.51 13.37 -35.78
N PRO A 163 -2.28 13.38 -37.11
CA PRO A 163 -3.34 13.10 -38.07
C PRO A 163 -3.89 11.68 -37.86
N LEU A 164 -5.21 11.59 -37.63
CA LEU A 164 -5.90 10.31 -37.49
C LEU A 164 -5.62 9.42 -38.71
N PRO A 165 -5.29 8.13 -38.53
CA PRO A 165 -5.19 7.20 -39.65
C PRO A 165 -6.56 7.10 -40.33
N LEU A 166 -6.60 7.39 -41.64
CA LEU A 166 -7.83 7.24 -42.42
C LEU A 166 -8.35 5.81 -42.26
N PRO A 167 -9.65 5.61 -41.97
CA PRO A 167 -10.23 4.28 -42.03
C PRO A 167 -10.04 3.72 -43.45
N PRO A 168 -9.69 2.43 -43.61
CA PRO A 168 -9.54 1.86 -44.94
C PRO A 168 -10.84 2.07 -45.70
N SER A 169 -10.76 2.80 -46.81
CA SER A 169 -11.86 3.03 -47.74
C SER A 169 -12.51 1.69 -48.06
N ASN A 170 -13.85 1.65 -48.04
CA ASN A 170 -14.71 0.48 -48.25
C ASN A 170 -14.65 -0.07 -49.70
N GLU A 171 -13.49 -0.03 -50.36
CA GLU A 171 -13.28 -0.60 -51.69
C GLU A 171 -12.94 -2.10 -51.66
N ALA A 172 -12.67 -2.67 -50.48
CA ALA A 172 -12.42 -4.10 -50.32
C ALA A 172 -13.70 -4.96 -50.17
N LEU A 173 -14.89 -4.40 -50.44
CA LEU A 173 -16.15 -5.16 -50.38
C LEU A 173 -16.42 -6.01 -51.64
N HIS A 174 -15.51 -6.02 -52.62
CA HIS A 174 -15.65 -6.84 -53.83
C HIS A 174 -14.44 -7.76 -54.06
N GLY A 175 -14.55 -8.95 -53.48
CA GLY A 175 -14.29 -10.20 -54.20
C GLY A 175 -12.85 -10.60 -54.45
N VAL A 176 -12.14 -11.05 -53.42
CA VAL A 176 -11.17 -12.18 -53.49
C VAL A 176 -11.14 -12.84 -52.10
N PRO A 177 -11.27 -14.18 -51.96
CA PRO A 177 -11.04 -14.84 -50.68
C PRO A 177 -9.53 -14.81 -50.39
N THR A 178 -9.03 -13.70 -49.86
CA THR A 178 -7.68 -13.64 -49.31
C THR A 178 -7.65 -14.40 -48.01
N ASP A 179 -6.66 -15.29 -47.95
CA ASP A 179 -6.41 -16.25 -46.90
C ASP A 179 -6.45 -15.61 -45.51
N VAL A 180 -7.27 -16.17 -44.62
CA VAL A 180 -7.46 -15.69 -43.25
C VAL A 180 -6.13 -15.61 -42.52
N GLU A 181 -5.17 -16.46 -42.91
CA GLU A 181 -3.81 -16.43 -42.38
C GLU A 181 -3.05 -15.15 -42.74
N GLU A 182 -3.22 -14.61 -43.96
CA GLU A 182 -2.62 -13.33 -44.36
C GLU A 182 -3.21 -12.15 -43.59
N GLN A 183 -4.52 -12.17 -43.34
CA GLN A 183 -5.19 -11.16 -42.51
C GLN A 183 -4.75 -11.25 -41.04
N ILE A 184 -4.59 -12.47 -40.51
CA ILE A 184 -4.04 -12.69 -39.16
C ILE A 184 -2.58 -12.23 -39.10
N PHE A 185 -1.78 -12.43 -40.15
CA PHE A 185 -0.41 -11.93 -40.21
C PHE A 185 -0.35 -10.41 -40.27
N GLN A 186 -1.25 -9.77 -41.01
CA GLN A 186 -1.38 -8.31 -41.03
C GLN A 186 -1.82 -7.77 -39.66
N LEU A 187 -2.76 -8.44 -38.99
CA LEU A 187 -3.19 -8.09 -37.63
C LEU A 187 -2.06 -8.26 -36.62
N LYS A 188 -1.36 -9.40 -36.64
CA LYS A 188 -0.18 -9.66 -35.78
C LYS A 188 0.91 -8.63 -36.01
N ARG A 189 1.18 -8.28 -37.27
CA ARG A 189 2.14 -7.23 -37.62
C ARG A 189 1.69 -5.85 -37.12
N ALA A 190 0.41 -5.51 -37.25
CA ALA A 190 -0.15 -4.26 -36.73
C ALA A 190 -0.09 -4.19 -35.20
N ILE A 191 -0.42 -5.29 -34.51
CA ILE A 191 -0.33 -5.40 -33.04
C ILE A 191 1.13 -5.27 -32.59
N LEU A 192 2.07 -5.92 -33.27
CA LEU A 192 3.50 -5.82 -32.97
C LEU A 192 4.02 -4.38 -33.20
N THR A 193 3.54 -3.68 -34.22
CA THR A 193 3.88 -2.26 -34.40
C THR A 193 3.28 -1.37 -33.31
N CYS A 194 2.03 -1.62 -32.89
CA CYS A 194 1.40 -0.89 -31.78
C CYS A 194 2.07 -1.17 -30.42
N GLN A 195 2.50 -2.41 -30.18
CA GLN A 195 3.23 -2.79 -28.97
C GLN A 195 4.61 -2.16 -28.93
N LYS A 196 5.31 -2.13 -30.08
CA LYS A 196 6.58 -1.41 -30.22
C LYS A 196 6.40 0.09 -29.96
N HIS A 197 5.30 0.70 -30.39
CA HIS A 197 4.99 2.10 -30.07
C HIS A 197 4.73 2.33 -28.57
N LYS A 198 4.05 1.41 -27.87
CA LYS A 198 3.86 1.48 -26.40
C LYS A 198 5.17 1.33 -25.61
N ASP A 199 6.13 0.56 -26.12
CA ASP A 199 7.42 0.42 -25.48
C ASP A 199 8.38 1.58 -25.80
N THR A 200 8.19 2.30 -26.92
CA THR A 200 8.96 3.51 -27.24
C THR A 200 8.46 4.79 -26.57
N THR A 201 7.26 4.81 -25.95
CA THR A 201 6.78 5.95 -25.15
C THR A 201 7.18 5.87 -23.67
N LYS A 202 8.10 4.98 -23.30
CA LYS A 202 8.62 4.85 -21.93
C LYS A 202 9.76 5.83 -21.59
N THR A 203 10.04 6.84 -22.42
CA THR A 203 11.16 7.77 -22.18
C THR A 203 10.80 9.25 -22.02
N THR A 204 9.53 9.66 -21.93
CA THR A 204 9.20 11.08 -21.63
C THR A 204 8.00 11.34 -20.70
N VAL A 205 7.41 10.33 -20.03
CA VAL A 205 6.25 10.59 -19.15
C VAL A 205 6.29 9.82 -17.80
N PRO A 206 7.32 9.99 -16.95
CA PRO A 206 7.20 9.67 -15.53
C PRO A 206 6.45 10.78 -14.75
N ASP A 207 6.50 12.03 -15.23
CA ASP A 207 5.97 13.20 -14.50
C ASP A 207 4.45 13.36 -14.64
N GLU A 208 3.85 13.05 -15.79
CA GLU A 208 2.39 13.21 -15.93
C GLU A 208 1.61 12.07 -15.26
N LEU A 209 2.15 10.85 -15.27
CA LEU A 209 1.56 9.73 -14.54
C LEU A 209 1.68 9.91 -13.03
N SER A 210 2.82 10.41 -12.54
CA SER A 210 2.98 10.76 -11.13
C SER A 210 2.16 11.97 -10.73
N ALA A 211 2.04 13.00 -11.57
CA ALA A 211 1.15 14.14 -11.35
C ALA A 211 -0.32 13.74 -11.34
N LEU A 212 -0.75 12.83 -12.22
CA LEU A 212 -2.10 12.29 -12.24
C LEU A 212 -2.38 11.45 -10.98
N GLN A 213 -1.41 10.63 -10.57
CA GLN A 213 -1.51 9.84 -9.34
C GLN A 213 -1.53 10.74 -8.09
N GLN A 214 -0.77 11.84 -8.08
CA GLN A 214 -0.79 12.85 -7.03
C GLN A 214 -2.11 13.62 -7.01
N ALA A 215 -2.64 14.00 -8.16
CA ALA A 215 -3.95 14.63 -8.27
C ALA A 215 -5.07 13.71 -7.78
N HIS A 216 -4.98 12.41 -8.10
CA HIS A 216 -5.91 11.40 -7.61
C HIS A 216 -5.82 11.26 -6.07
N MET A 217 -4.61 11.21 -5.51
CA MET A 217 -4.42 11.16 -4.06
C MET A 217 -4.95 12.41 -3.36
N LEU A 218 -4.69 13.60 -3.89
CA LEU A 218 -5.21 14.86 -3.34
C LEU A 218 -6.74 14.94 -3.41
N LEU A 219 -7.33 14.44 -4.49
CA LEU A 219 -8.79 14.37 -4.62
C LEU A 219 -9.37 13.34 -3.66
N THR A 220 -8.68 12.22 -3.43
CA THR A 220 -9.09 11.21 -2.46
C THR A 220 -9.01 11.76 -1.04
N GLU A 221 -7.92 12.42 -0.68
CA GLU A 221 -7.74 13.11 0.62
C GLU A 221 -8.81 14.20 0.81
N TRP A 222 -9.11 14.99 -0.23
CA TRP A 222 -10.17 15.99 -0.16
C TRP A 222 -11.55 15.35 0.02
N ILE A 223 -11.86 14.26 -0.69
CA ILE A 223 -13.11 13.53 -0.51
C ILE A 223 -13.17 12.91 0.89
N GLU A 224 -12.09 12.34 1.39
CA GLU A 224 -12.01 11.77 2.73
C GLU A 224 -12.17 12.85 3.82
N ASP A 225 -11.56 14.02 3.65
CA ASP A 225 -11.73 15.18 4.54
C ASP A 225 -13.20 15.66 4.51
N GLN A 226 -13.80 15.82 3.33
CA GLN A 226 -15.21 16.16 3.21
C GLN A 226 -16.14 15.09 3.82
N LEU A 227 -15.84 13.80 3.62
CA LEU A 227 -16.58 12.70 4.23
C LEU A 227 -16.38 12.64 5.74
N SER A 228 -15.21 13.04 6.26
CA SER A 228 -14.96 13.13 7.70
C SER A 228 -15.75 14.28 8.35
N ILE A 229 -15.87 15.42 7.65
CA ILE A 229 -16.66 16.58 8.09
C ILE A 229 -18.15 16.23 8.08
N ILE A 230 -18.62 15.48 7.09
CA ILE A 230 -20.02 15.02 7.00
C ILE A 230 -20.30 13.91 8.02
N GLY A 231 -19.35 12.99 8.23
CA GLY A 231 -19.46 11.90 9.20
C GLY A 231 -19.31 12.32 10.67
N ALA A 232 -18.67 13.46 10.94
CA ALA A 232 -18.54 14.03 12.28
C ALA A 232 -19.71 14.98 12.66
N GLY A 233 -20.64 15.24 11.74
CA GLY A 233 -21.76 16.17 11.94
C GLY A 233 -22.97 15.62 12.71
N GLU A 234 -22.91 14.40 13.26
CA GLU A 234 -24.07 13.73 13.89
C GLU A 234 -23.84 13.33 15.36
N ALA A 235 -22.99 14.06 16.08
CA ALA A 235 -22.90 13.98 17.54
C ALA A 235 -22.87 15.38 18.16
N ASP A 236 -23.90 15.69 18.94
CA ASP A 236 -24.05 16.87 19.77
C ASP A 236 -22.77 17.19 20.58
N ASP A 237 -22.17 18.36 20.35
CA ASP A 237 -21.83 19.32 21.42
C ASP A 237 -21.50 20.73 20.86
N PRO A 238 -22.13 21.82 21.36
CA PRO A 238 -21.95 23.16 20.84
C PRO A 238 -20.89 23.95 21.62
N SER A 239 -19.68 24.13 21.07
CA SER A 239 -18.76 25.17 21.55
C SER A 239 -17.76 25.67 20.50
N SER A 240 -18.22 26.68 19.76
CA SER A 240 -17.48 27.87 19.31
C SER A 240 -16.10 27.71 18.64
N ASN A 241 -16.08 27.90 17.31
CA ASN A 241 -15.30 29.00 16.73
C ASN A 241 -15.91 29.46 15.40
N VAL A 242 -17.00 30.21 15.48
CA VAL A 242 -17.68 30.82 14.33
C VAL A 242 -17.04 32.17 14.04
N MET A 243 -16.47 32.27 12.84
CA MET A 243 -16.18 33.52 12.15
C MET A 243 -17.46 34.37 12.00
N PRO A 244 -17.38 35.71 12.09
CA PRO A 244 -18.56 36.55 12.07
C PRO A 244 -19.09 36.72 10.64
N GLY A 245 -20.40 36.53 10.46
CA GLY A 245 -21.16 37.19 9.41
C GLY A 245 -21.74 36.30 8.31
N GLU A 246 -22.67 35.42 8.66
CA GLU A 246 -23.99 35.31 8.03
C GLU A 246 -24.73 34.22 8.80
N THR A 247 -25.65 34.62 9.67
CA THR A 247 -26.75 33.74 10.03
C THR A 247 -27.42 33.38 8.72
N LEU A 248 -27.20 32.17 8.22
CA LEU A 248 -27.98 31.63 7.11
C LEU A 248 -29.44 31.71 7.54
N ASP A 249 -30.14 32.71 7.01
CA ASP A 249 -31.55 32.91 7.25
C ASP A 249 -32.26 31.62 6.82
N ILE A 250 -33.13 31.09 7.67
CA ILE A 250 -33.82 29.81 7.43
C ILE A 250 -34.60 29.91 6.11
N SER A 251 -35.10 31.11 5.80
CA SER A 251 -35.73 31.46 4.53
C SER A 251 -34.81 31.24 3.31
N HIS A 252 -33.50 31.46 3.45
CA HIS A 252 -32.51 31.27 2.38
C HIS A 252 -32.24 29.78 2.14
N VAL A 253 -32.20 28.98 3.21
CA VAL A 253 -32.05 27.51 3.09
C VAL A 253 -33.29 26.90 2.44
N GLU A 254 -34.49 27.36 2.80
CA GLU A 254 -35.74 26.96 2.16
C GLU A 254 -35.74 27.31 0.68
N ALA A 255 -35.38 28.55 0.31
CA ALA A 255 -35.28 28.97 -1.08
C ALA A 255 -34.25 28.15 -1.89
N MET A 256 -33.13 27.78 -1.27
CA MET A 256 -32.12 26.92 -1.89
C MET A 256 -32.61 25.49 -2.08
N TYR A 257 -33.39 24.96 -1.13
CA TYR A 257 -34.03 23.65 -1.23
C TYR A 257 -35.12 23.62 -2.29
N GLU A 258 -35.97 24.64 -2.37
CA GLU A 258 -36.99 24.77 -3.42
C GLU A 258 -36.34 24.81 -4.81
N ARG A 259 -35.26 25.58 -4.95
CA ARG A 259 -34.49 25.66 -6.19
C ARG A 259 -33.86 24.31 -6.55
N TYR A 260 -33.30 23.59 -5.57
CA TYR A 260 -32.75 22.26 -5.77
C TYR A 260 -33.82 21.25 -6.24
N VAL A 261 -34.99 21.26 -5.59
CA VAL A 261 -36.12 20.38 -5.95
C VAL A 261 -36.62 20.70 -7.36
N ALA A 262 -36.79 21.97 -7.71
CA ALA A 262 -37.22 22.38 -9.05
C ALA A 262 -36.24 21.95 -10.15
N ILE A 263 -34.93 22.08 -9.90
CA ILE A 263 -33.89 21.61 -10.84
C ILE A 263 -33.94 20.10 -10.97
N ARG A 264 -34.10 19.36 -9.86
CA ARG A 264 -34.15 17.91 -9.86
C ARG A 264 -35.38 17.37 -10.57
N GLN A 265 -36.54 17.99 -10.39
CA GLN A 265 -37.76 17.67 -11.12
C GLN A 265 -37.57 17.91 -12.61
N ARG A 266 -37.00 19.05 -13.01
CA ARG A 266 -36.70 19.35 -14.41
C ARG A 266 -35.72 18.33 -15.03
N LEU A 267 -34.73 17.88 -14.28
CA LEU A 267 -33.79 16.85 -14.73
C LEU A 267 -34.50 15.51 -14.94
N ILE A 268 -35.33 15.08 -13.99
CA ILE A 268 -36.13 13.86 -14.10
C ILE A 268 -37.06 13.94 -15.32
N ASP A 269 -37.70 15.07 -15.55
CA ASP A 269 -38.55 15.29 -16.71
C ASP A 269 -37.76 15.22 -18.03
N THR A 270 -36.53 15.76 -18.07
CA THR A 270 -35.67 15.62 -19.25
C THR A 270 -35.25 14.17 -19.47
N VAL A 271 -34.87 13.44 -18.42
CA VAL A 271 -34.45 12.03 -18.51
C VAL A 271 -35.61 11.15 -18.97
N ASN A 272 -36.80 11.37 -18.42
CA ASN A 272 -38.02 10.65 -18.80
C ASN A 272 -38.45 10.97 -20.23
N ARG A 273 -38.20 12.18 -20.73
CA ARG A 273 -38.43 12.56 -22.14
C ARG A 273 -37.36 12.01 -23.08
N THR A 274 -36.16 11.72 -22.59
CA THR A 274 -35.05 11.16 -23.38
C THR A 274 -34.95 9.64 -23.32
N SER A 275 -35.92 8.92 -22.77
CA SER A 275 -35.99 7.47 -22.90
C SER A 275 -36.48 7.12 -24.32
N PRO A 276 -35.64 6.55 -25.20
CA PRO A 276 -36.12 6.03 -26.47
C PRO A 276 -36.88 4.72 -26.24
N PRO A 277 -37.88 4.37 -27.07
CA PRO A 277 -38.50 3.06 -27.00
C PRO A 277 -37.52 2.00 -27.51
N ASP A 278 -37.43 0.92 -26.75
CA ASP A 278 -37.20 -0.46 -27.18
C ASP A 278 -36.25 -0.67 -28.39
N ILE A 279 -34.98 -0.99 -28.09
CA ILE A 279 -34.12 -1.72 -29.02
C ILE A 279 -33.67 -2.99 -28.31
N SER A 280 -34.57 -3.97 -28.32
CA SER A 280 -34.20 -5.38 -28.35
C SER A 280 -33.32 -5.64 -29.59
N ARG A 281 -32.00 -5.81 -29.41
CA ARG A 281 -31.12 -6.40 -30.43
C ARG A 281 -29.97 -7.16 -29.79
N GLU A 282 -30.13 -8.48 -29.84
CA GLU A 282 -29.12 -9.51 -30.11
C GLU A 282 -27.65 -9.17 -29.81
N TYR A 283 -27.17 -9.67 -28.67
CA TYR A 283 -25.76 -10.03 -28.53
C TYR A 283 -25.60 -11.51 -28.91
N GLN A 284 -25.20 -11.76 -30.16
CA GLN A 284 -24.57 -13.04 -30.54
C GLN A 284 -23.06 -12.87 -30.43
N THR A 285 -22.47 -13.51 -29.43
CA THR A 285 -21.02 -13.73 -29.31
C THR A 285 -20.66 -15.08 -29.95
N PRO A 286 -19.63 -15.16 -30.81
CA PRO A 286 -19.19 -16.43 -31.37
C PRO A 286 -18.22 -17.13 -30.41
N GLY A 287 -18.57 -18.36 -30.01
CA GLY A 287 -17.72 -19.32 -29.31
C GLY A 287 -17.73 -20.66 -30.06
N PRO A 288 -16.73 -21.53 -29.83
CA PRO A 288 -16.17 -22.44 -30.84
C PRO A 288 -17.01 -23.70 -31.12
N GLU A 289 -16.84 -24.19 -32.35
CA GLU A 289 -17.53 -25.33 -32.95
C GLU A 289 -17.12 -26.69 -32.36
N ARG A 290 -18.11 -27.51 -31.95
CA ARG A 290 -18.17 -28.99 -32.13
C ARG A 290 -19.47 -29.59 -31.53
N PRO A 291 -19.88 -30.80 -31.94
CA PRO A 291 -20.25 -31.28 -33.26
C PRO A 291 -21.78 -31.36 -33.44
N THR A 292 -22.19 -31.40 -34.70
CA THR A 292 -23.55 -31.64 -35.17
C THR A 292 -24.12 -32.97 -34.64
N SER A 293 -25.05 -32.88 -33.71
CA SER A 293 -26.12 -33.86 -33.55
C SER A 293 -27.43 -33.09 -33.50
N ALA A 294 -28.28 -33.37 -34.48
CA ALA A 294 -29.63 -32.84 -34.57
C ALA A 294 -30.37 -33.18 -33.28
N THR A 295 -30.56 -32.18 -32.41
CA THR A 295 -31.63 -32.20 -31.43
C THR A 295 -32.64 -31.17 -31.91
N ASP A 296 -33.84 -31.66 -32.19
CA ASP A 296 -35.04 -30.86 -32.31
C ASP A 296 -35.00 -29.74 -31.28
N ARG A 297 -34.92 -28.50 -31.75
CA ARG A 297 -35.29 -27.35 -30.92
C ARG A 297 -36.80 -27.42 -30.78
N VAL A 298 -37.27 -28.25 -29.85
CA VAL A 298 -38.63 -28.14 -29.32
C VAL A 298 -38.70 -26.73 -28.73
N ALA A 299 -39.41 -25.85 -29.43
CA ALA A 299 -39.80 -24.56 -28.88
C ALA A 299 -40.65 -24.88 -27.65
N VAL A 300 -40.02 -24.87 -26.47
CA VAL A 300 -40.73 -25.01 -25.21
C VAL A 300 -41.59 -23.77 -25.08
N ASP A 301 -42.91 -23.95 -25.02
CA ASP A 301 -43.86 -22.86 -24.81
C ASP A 301 -43.39 -22.03 -23.61
N ALA A 302 -43.26 -20.72 -23.82
CA ALA A 302 -42.73 -19.78 -22.83
C ALA A 302 -43.46 -19.90 -21.49
N GLU A 303 -44.74 -20.28 -21.51
CA GLU A 303 -45.60 -20.51 -20.35
C GLU A 303 -45.09 -21.64 -19.43
N ALA A 304 -44.43 -22.67 -19.97
CA ALA A 304 -43.89 -23.78 -19.19
C ALA A 304 -42.61 -23.41 -18.42
N VAL A 305 -41.91 -22.34 -18.82
CA VAL A 305 -40.64 -21.90 -18.22
C VAL A 305 -40.85 -20.81 -17.16
N LEU A 306 -41.94 -20.05 -17.25
CA LEU A 306 -42.29 -18.96 -16.32
C LEU A 306 -42.15 -19.33 -14.83
N PRO A 307 -42.66 -20.47 -14.31
CA PRO A 307 -42.52 -20.79 -12.89
C PRO A 307 -41.07 -21.05 -12.46
N TYR A 308 -40.19 -21.45 -13.39
CA TYR A 308 -38.78 -21.73 -13.11
C TYR A 308 -37.87 -20.50 -13.22
N LEU A 309 -38.31 -19.42 -13.86
CA LEU A 309 -37.53 -18.18 -13.99
C LEU A 309 -37.16 -17.56 -12.63
N SER A 310 -38.04 -17.67 -11.63
CA SER A 310 -37.76 -17.19 -10.27
C SER A 310 -36.61 -17.97 -9.63
N ARG A 311 -36.60 -19.31 -9.78
CA ARG A 311 -35.52 -20.19 -9.31
C ARG A 311 -34.23 -19.98 -10.08
N LEU A 312 -34.31 -19.81 -11.40
CA LEU A 312 -33.14 -19.56 -12.25
C LEU A 312 -32.53 -18.18 -11.95
N GLY A 313 -33.36 -17.15 -11.75
CA GLY A 313 -32.93 -15.83 -11.30
C GLY A 313 -32.30 -15.86 -9.92
N ALA A 314 -32.86 -16.64 -8.98
CA ALA A 314 -32.24 -16.85 -7.67
C ALA A 314 -30.90 -17.59 -7.77
N ALA A 315 -30.78 -18.59 -8.66
CA ALA A 315 -29.53 -19.31 -8.92
C ALA A 315 -28.46 -18.37 -9.50
N LYS A 316 -28.81 -17.56 -10.51
CA LYS A 316 -27.91 -16.56 -11.09
C LYS A 316 -27.43 -15.53 -10.06
N ARG A 317 -28.34 -15.02 -9.21
CA ARG A 317 -27.94 -14.10 -8.13
C ARG A 317 -26.97 -14.75 -7.14
N ARG A 318 -27.16 -16.04 -6.81
CA ARG A 318 -26.22 -16.77 -5.95
C ARG A 318 -24.85 -16.93 -6.61
N GLU A 319 -24.82 -17.23 -7.91
CA GLU A 319 -23.59 -17.30 -8.71
C GLU A 319 -22.85 -15.97 -8.70
N GLU A 320 -23.54 -14.85 -9.00
CA GLU A 320 -22.96 -13.51 -8.94
C GLU A 320 -22.42 -13.17 -7.54
N THR A 321 -23.13 -13.54 -6.47
CA THR A 321 -22.62 -13.32 -5.10
C THR A 321 -21.42 -14.18 -4.78
N ALA A 322 -21.39 -15.43 -5.24
CA ALA A 322 -20.27 -16.35 -5.02
C ALA A 322 -19.02 -15.88 -5.79
N GLU A 323 -19.19 -15.35 -7.00
CA GLU A 323 -18.10 -14.76 -7.78
C GLU A 323 -17.53 -13.51 -7.10
N ARG A 324 -18.38 -12.62 -6.61
CA ARG A 324 -17.95 -11.45 -5.84
C ARG A 324 -17.20 -11.84 -4.56
N GLN A 325 -17.71 -12.82 -3.82
CA GLN A 325 -17.03 -13.34 -2.64
C GLN A 325 -15.68 -13.95 -3.01
N ARG A 326 -15.61 -14.71 -4.11
CA ARG A 326 -14.36 -15.30 -4.58
C ARG A 326 -13.34 -14.24 -5.00
N SER A 327 -13.75 -13.17 -5.69
CA SER A 327 -12.85 -12.08 -6.05
C SER A 327 -12.36 -11.33 -4.81
N GLN A 328 -13.24 -11.08 -3.84
CA GLN A 328 -12.87 -10.45 -2.58
C GLN A 328 -11.87 -11.30 -1.78
N LEU A 329 -12.11 -12.61 -1.66
CA LEU A 329 -11.19 -13.52 -0.98
C LEU A 329 -9.82 -13.57 -1.66
N ARG A 330 -9.78 -13.57 -3.00
CA ARG A 330 -8.51 -13.50 -3.73
C ARG A 330 -7.73 -12.23 -3.41
N GLN A 331 -8.42 -11.08 -3.41
CA GLN A 331 -7.78 -9.80 -3.07
C GLN A 331 -7.27 -9.79 -1.63
N VAL A 332 -8.05 -10.30 -0.67
CA VAL A 332 -7.61 -10.39 0.73
C VAL A 332 -6.41 -11.33 0.89
N MET A 333 -6.40 -12.46 0.18
CA MET A 333 -5.27 -13.40 0.19
C MET A 333 -4.01 -12.81 -0.45
N GLU A 334 -4.14 -12.09 -1.57
CA GLU A 334 -3.02 -11.41 -2.22
C GLU A 334 -2.46 -10.28 -1.35
N ASN A 335 -3.33 -9.48 -0.73
CA ASN A 335 -2.93 -8.46 0.23
C ASN A 335 -2.19 -9.09 1.41
N GLY A 336 -2.76 -10.13 2.03
CA GLY A 336 -2.13 -10.84 3.15
C GLY A 336 -0.81 -11.49 2.77
N GLN A 337 -0.67 -12.02 1.55
CA GLN A 337 0.60 -12.57 1.05
C GLN A 337 1.65 -11.47 0.86
N SER A 338 1.24 -10.31 0.33
CA SER A 338 2.14 -9.17 0.14
C SER A 338 2.59 -8.59 1.49
N ASP A 339 1.69 -8.51 2.47
CA ASP A 339 1.99 -8.01 3.81
C ASP A 339 2.87 -8.99 4.59
N ASN A 340 2.60 -10.30 4.49
CA ASN A 340 3.49 -11.32 5.04
C ASN A 340 4.88 -11.26 4.40
N GLY A 341 4.97 -11.06 3.08
CA GLY A 341 6.25 -10.86 2.39
C GLY A 341 7.01 -9.66 2.93
N ARG A 342 6.33 -8.53 3.15
CA ARG A 342 6.92 -7.33 3.75
C ARG A 342 7.35 -7.53 5.19
N LEU A 343 6.54 -8.20 6.01
CA LEU A 343 6.85 -8.51 7.40
C LEU A 343 8.06 -9.45 7.50
N VAL A 344 8.12 -10.49 6.67
CA VAL A 344 9.28 -11.39 6.60
C VAL A 344 10.51 -10.63 6.15
N ALA A 345 10.43 -9.80 5.10
CA ALA A 345 11.55 -8.97 4.68
C ALA A 345 12.04 -8.04 5.80
N ARG A 346 11.12 -7.41 6.52
CA ARG A 346 11.43 -6.56 7.68
C ARG A 346 12.09 -7.36 8.81
N LEU A 347 11.56 -8.54 9.15
CA LEU A 347 12.14 -9.41 10.17
C LEU A 347 13.54 -9.89 9.78
N VAL A 348 13.77 -10.17 8.49
CA VAL A 348 15.09 -10.49 7.96
C VAL A 348 16.04 -9.29 8.09
N ASP A 349 15.61 -8.08 7.72
CA ASP A 349 16.40 -6.86 7.86
C ASP A 349 16.71 -6.52 9.33
N GLU A 350 15.80 -6.86 10.25
CA GLU A 350 15.97 -6.67 11.70
C GLU A 350 16.81 -7.79 12.35
N SER A 351 16.84 -8.98 11.74
CA SER A 351 17.60 -10.15 12.19
C SER A 351 19.05 -10.08 11.70
N HIS A 352 19.94 -9.59 12.56
CA HIS A 352 21.40 -9.60 12.36
C HIS A 352 22.02 -11.03 12.34
N LEU A 353 21.21 -12.08 12.48
CA LEU A 353 21.64 -13.48 12.47
C LEU A 353 21.55 -14.16 11.09
N VAL A 354 20.96 -13.48 10.10
CA VAL A 354 20.80 -14.02 8.74
C VAL A 354 21.57 -13.12 7.78
N GLU A 355 22.68 -13.62 7.24
CA GLU A 355 23.45 -12.87 6.24
C GLU A 355 22.58 -12.65 4.98
N PRO A 356 22.56 -11.42 4.41
CA PRO A 356 21.75 -11.10 3.22
C PRO A 356 22.16 -11.88 1.96
N SER A 357 23.28 -12.61 2.00
CA SER A 357 23.74 -13.53 0.94
C SER A 357 22.96 -14.85 0.91
N THR A 358 22.21 -15.19 1.96
CA THR A 358 21.37 -16.40 2.04
C THR A 358 19.92 -16.18 1.61
N MET A 359 19.66 -15.05 0.92
CA MET A 359 18.34 -14.63 0.40
C MET A 359 17.74 -15.53 -0.68
N LYS A 360 18.18 -16.78 -0.84
CA LYS A 360 17.41 -17.75 -1.61
C LYS A 360 16.26 -18.21 -0.72
N ILE A 361 15.13 -17.52 -0.85
CA ILE A 361 13.83 -17.94 -0.31
C ILE A 361 13.57 -19.42 -0.64
N ASP A 362 14.08 -19.89 -1.77
CA ASP A 362 14.04 -21.29 -2.17
C ASP A 362 14.77 -22.23 -1.18
N GLU A 363 15.91 -21.84 -0.62
CA GLU A 363 16.67 -22.64 0.36
C GLU A 363 15.93 -22.72 1.71
N TRP A 364 15.28 -21.63 2.12
CA TRP A 364 14.41 -21.62 3.30
C TRP A 364 13.14 -22.45 3.07
N ALA A 365 12.57 -22.37 1.87
CA ALA A 365 11.42 -23.18 1.49
C ALA A 365 11.77 -24.67 1.44
N THR A 366 12.96 -25.04 0.95
CA THR A 366 13.42 -26.44 0.98
C THR A 366 13.70 -26.89 2.40
N ALA A 367 14.38 -26.07 3.21
CA ALA A 367 14.64 -26.38 4.62
C ALA A 367 13.35 -26.53 5.44
N ALA A 368 12.33 -25.69 5.18
CA ALA A 368 11.03 -25.79 5.81
C ALA A 368 10.30 -27.09 5.41
N ARG A 369 10.32 -27.46 4.12
CA ARG A 369 9.74 -28.74 3.66
C ARG A 369 10.48 -29.94 4.23
N GLU A 370 11.81 -29.86 4.38
CA GLU A 370 12.60 -30.94 5.01
C GLU A 370 12.28 -31.08 6.50
N ARG A 371 12.10 -29.96 7.21
CA ARG A 371 11.62 -29.95 8.59
C ARG A 371 10.22 -30.55 8.71
N GLU A 372 9.31 -30.20 7.81
CA GLU A 372 7.95 -30.75 7.79
C GLU A 372 7.94 -32.26 7.55
N ARG A 373 8.78 -32.77 6.65
CA ARG A 373 8.92 -34.22 6.45
C ARG A 373 9.51 -34.94 7.65
N THR A 374 10.47 -34.31 8.34
CA THR A 374 11.07 -34.92 9.54
C THR A 374 10.09 -34.93 10.72
N THR A 375 9.27 -33.90 10.90
CA THR A 375 8.21 -33.92 11.92
C THR A 375 7.11 -34.90 11.56
N GLU A 376 6.69 -34.98 10.31
CA GLU A 376 5.69 -35.95 9.85
C GLU A 376 6.14 -37.39 10.10
N THR A 377 7.40 -37.71 9.79
CA THR A 377 7.95 -39.04 10.05
C THR A 377 8.07 -39.34 11.54
N MET A 378 8.49 -38.37 12.37
CA MET A 378 8.53 -38.52 13.83
C MET A 378 7.13 -38.76 14.41
N VAL A 379 6.12 -37.99 13.99
CA VAL A 379 4.73 -38.16 14.41
C VAL A 379 4.18 -39.51 13.97
N ARG A 380 4.47 -39.93 12.74
CA ARG A 380 4.07 -41.26 12.23
C ARG A 380 4.71 -42.40 13.03
N GLN A 381 5.99 -42.27 13.38
CA GLN A 381 6.67 -43.25 14.24
C GLN A 381 6.04 -43.30 15.64
N GLN A 382 5.75 -42.14 16.25
CA GLN A 382 5.07 -42.07 17.54
C GLN A 382 3.66 -42.66 17.50
N LEU A 383 2.93 -42.46 16.40
CA LEU A 383 1.63 -43.08 16.20
C LEU A 383 1.73 -44.60 16.11
N GLN A 384 2.72 -45.12 15.37
CA GLN A 384 2.95 -46.56 15.24
C GLN A 384 3.36 -47.20 16.56
N THR A 385 4.24 -46.56 17.34
CA THR A 385 4.59 -47.06 18.67
C THR A 385 3.37 -47.04 19.59
N GLY A 386 2.58 -45.96 19.57
CA GLY A 386 1.33 -45.88 20.30
C GLY A 386 0.34 -46.99 19.92
N GLN A 387 0.16 -47.26 18.63
CA GLN A 387 -0.68 -48.35 18.15
C GLN A 387 -0.17 -49.72 18.60
N ALA A 388 1.14 -49.96 18.55
CA ALA A 388 1.74 -51.22 19.03
C ALA A 388 1.53 -51.42 20.54
N PHE A 389 1.57 -50.35 21.34
CA PHE A 389 1.24 -50.44 22.76
C PHE A 389 -0.23 -50.75 23.01
N ILE A 390 -1.14 -50.17 22.21
CA ILE A 390 -2.57 -50.47 22.31
C ILE A 390 -2.85 -51.93 21.96
N THR A 391 -2.30 -52.44 20.85
CA THR A 391 -2.49 -53.84 20.47
C THR A 391 -1.88 -54.80 21.47
N GLN A 392 -0.73 -54.45 22.07
CA GLN A 392 -0.15 -55.23 23.17
C GLN A 392 -1.07 -55.24 24.41
N ALA A 393 -1.66 -54.09 24.76
CA ALA A 393 -2.58 -54.00 25.88
C ALA A 393 -3.87 -54.80 25.62
N ASP A 394 -4.41 -54.74 24.40
CA ASP A 394 -5.58 -55.53 23.99
C ASP A 394 -5.28 -57.03 24.08
N ASN A 395 -4.12 -57.48 23.59
CA ASN A 395 -3.71 -58.89 23.71
C ASN A 395 -3.61 -59.35 25.18
N LEU A 396 -3.09 -58.49 26.08
CA LEU A 396 -3.03 -58.80 27.52
C LEU A 396 -4.42 -58.88 28.15
N LEU A 397 -5.37 -58.06 27.70
CA LEU A 397 -6.75 -58.13 28.15
C LEU A 397 -7.44 -59.41 27.67
N GLU A 398 -7.21 -59.82 26.41
CA GLU A 398 -7.71 -61.08 25.87
C GLU A 398 -7.11 -62.30 26.58
N GLU A 399 -5.81 -62.31 26.85
CA GLU A 399 -5.16 -63.38 27.63
C GLU A 399 -5.78 -63.49 29.03
N ARG A 400 -6.03 -62.35 29.69
CA ARG A 400 -6.68 -62.34 31.01
C ARG A 400 -8.14 -62.78 30.94
N ALA A 401 -8.86 -62.46 29.86
CA ALA A 401 -10.22 -62.93 29.64
C ALA A 401 -10.28 -64.44 29.43
N HIS A 402 -9.34 -65.02 28.67
CA HIS A 402 -9.23 -66.46 28.49
C HIS A 402 -8.91 -67.21 29.79
N ILE A 403 -8.00 -66.68 30.62
CA ILE A 403 -7.70 -67.26 31.94
C ILE A 403 -8.96 -67.28 32.83
N ASN A 404 -9.81 -66.25 32.76
CA ASN A 404 -11.02 -66.14 33.57
C ASN A 404 -12.16 -67.09 33.10
N ILE A 405 -12.12 -67.56 31.85
CA ILE A 405 -13.06 -68.55 31.31
C ILE A 405 -12.63 -69.98 31.66
N VAL A 406 -11.34 -70.25 31.86
CA VAL A 406 -10.82 -71.58 32.25
C VAL A 406 -10.94 -71.84 33.76
N LEU A 407 -11.13 -70.80 34.56
CA LEU A 407 -11.26 -70.87 36.03
C LEU A 407 -12.72 -70.90 36.54
N ASN A 408 -13.70 -70.82 35.65
CA ASN A 408 -15.12 -71.10 35.92
C ASN A 408 -15.51 -72.41 35.23
#